data_AF-A0A532D899-F1
#
_entry.id   AF-A0A532D899-F1
#
_cell.length_a   1.000
_cell.length_b   1.000
_cell.length_c   1.000
_cell.angle_alpha   90.00
_cell.angle_beta   90.00
_cell.angle_gamma   90.00
#
_symmetry.space_group_name_H-M   'P 1'
#
loop_
_entity.id
_entity.type
_entity.pdbx_description
1 polymer ?
#
loop_
_entity_poly.entity_id
_entity_poly.type
_entity_poly.pdbx_seq_one_letter_code
_entity_poly.pdbx_strand_id
1 'polypeptide(L)'
;MPHDSPHTILKVLIGSQAHGLAGPESDADYRRVFVIPTEQMFHLGFKPPGTRMAKGLEDETSWEVAPFLTLATNCHPLMLESLVAPVVAADPWGEELRELLPALWSPHRAYEAYLGYASNQRRKFLDKKDGRPAKYAVAYLRTLYNLCELLEFGALTLRVLDTPIGRTLADIKGGAIRAGEVIDLADYWAEECTKRLAACRHEPNPKTVDDYLIRLRRAFLQ
;
A
#
# COMPACT_ATOMS: atom_id res chain seq x y z
N MET A 1 18.49 -30.83 0.57
CA MET A 1 18.57 -29.35 0.56
C MET A 1 18.50 -28.91 -0.90
N PRO A 2 17.60 -28.01 -1.33
CA PRO A 2 17.27 -26.76 -0.61
C PRO A 2 15.80 -26.29 -0.72
N HIS A 3 15.13 -25.99 0.40
CA HIS A 3 14.01 -25.03 0.39
C HIS A 3 14.21 -23.97 1.49
N ASP A 4 15.42 -23.43 1.56
CA ASP A 4 15.73 -22.28 2.43
C ASP A 4 15.34 -20.94 1.79
N SER A 5 14.88 -20.94 0.54
CA SER A 5 14.47 -19.71 -0.16
C SER A 5 12.96 -19.46 0.05
N PRO A 6 12.56 -18.25 0.46
CA PRO A 6 11.14 -17.92 0.61
C PRO A 6 10.37 -18.05 -0.71
N HIS A 7 9.16 -18.60 -0.65
CA HIS A 7 8.28 -18.74 -1.81
C HIS A 7 7.53 -17.43 -2.08
N THR A 8 7.65 -16.89 -3.28
CA THR A 8 6.96 -15.65 -3.64
C THR A 8 5.54 -15.97 -4.09
N ILE A 9 4.55 -15.38 -3.41
CA ILE A 9 3.14 -15.53 -3.79
C ILE A 9 2.65 -14.36 -4.63
N LEU A 10 3.18 -13.15 -4.41
CA LEU A 10 2.77 -11.94 -5.13
C LEU A 10 3.97 -11.01 -5.35
N LYS A 11 4.12 -10.48 -6.56
CA LYS A 11 5.00 -9.36 -6.91
C LYS A 11 4.22 -8.35 -7.73
N VAL A 12 4.24 -7.09 -7.32
CA VAL A 12 3.49 -6.01 -7.96
C VAL A 12 4.38 -4.79 -8.21
N LEU A 13 4.05 -4.06 -9.27
CA LEU A 13 4.68 -2.77 -9.57
C LEU A 13 4.09 -1.69 -8.65
N ILE A 14 4.95 -0.88 -8.04
CA ILE A 14 4.56 0.24 -7.17
C ILE A 14 5.25 1.53 -7.64
N GLY A 15 5.11 2.60 -6.86
CA GLY A 15 5.84 3.83 -7.11
C GLY A 15 5.30 4.62 -8.31
N SER A 16 6.14 5.50 -8.84
CA SER A 16 5.68 6.48 -9.83
C SER A 16 5.19 5.85 -11.14
N GLN A 17 5.76 4.71 -11.54
CA GLN A 17 5.32 3.93 -12.70
C GLN A 17 3.89 3.40 -12.48
N ALA A 18 3.62 2.74 -11.35
CA ALA A 18 2.29 2.25 -11.01
C ALA A 18 1.25 3.38 -10.90
N HIS A 19 1.64 4.54 -10.39
CA HIS A 19 0.75 5.69 -10.27
C HIS A 19 0.50 6.41 -11.60
N GLY A 20 1.22 6.06 -12.68
CA GLY A 20 1.18 6.77 -13.94
C GLY A 20 1.88 8.12 -13.94
N LEU A 21 2.64 8.43 -12.88
CA LEU A 21 3.35 9.70 -12.75
C LEU A 21 4.81 9.62 -13.19
N ALA A 22 5.31 8.48 -13.68
CA ALA A 22 6.69 8.29 -14.09
C ALA A 22 7.14 9.27 -15.18
N GLY A 23 8.38 9.76 -15.06
CA GLY A 23 9.10 10.44 -16.14
C GLY A 23 10.08 9.47 -16.84
N PRO A 24 10.80 9.92 -17.88
CA PRO A 24 11.71 9.07 -18.66
C PRO A 24 12.77 8.34 -17.83
N GLU A 25 13.30 8.99 -16.80
CA GLU A 25 14.35 8.48 -15.91
C GLU A 25 13.79 7.80 -14.64
N SER A 26 12.51 7.41 -14.62
CA SER A 26 11.90 6.82 -13.42
C SER A 26 12.12 5.32 -13.37
N ASP A 27 12.92 4.87 -12.40
CA ASP A 27 13.12 3.45 -12.07
C ASP A 27 11.80 2.75 -11.70
N ALA A 28 11.79 1.42 -11.86
CA ALA A 28 10.69 0.57 -11.43
C ALA A 28 10.89 0.14 -9.97
N ASP A 29 9.88 0.43 -9.14
CA ASP A 29 9.81 -0.03 -7.76
C ASP A 29 8.86 -1.23 -7.67
N TYR A 30 9.22 -2.25 -6.88
CA TYR A 30 8.39 -3.44 -6.70
C TYR A 30 8.09 -3.70 -5.23
N ARG A 31 6.91 -4.31 -5.01
CA ARG A 31 6.59 -4.94 -3.73
C ARG A 31 6.36 -6.43 -3.92
N ARG A 32 6.98 -7.21 -3.04
CA ARG A 32 6.85 -8.66 -3.04
C ARG A 32 6.24 -9.14 -1.71
N VAL A 33 5.30 -10.07 -1.79
CA VAL A 33 4.78 -10.84 -0.66
C VAL A 33 5.27 -12.27 -0.82
N PHE A 34 5.88 -12.80 0.23
CA PHE A 34 6.45 -14.14 0.25
C PHE A 34 6.00 -14.93 1.48
N VAL A 35 6.17 -16.24 1.40
CA VAL A 35 5.87 -17.20 2.46
C VAL A 35 7.16 -17.93 2.80
N ILE A 36 7.50 -17.95 4.08
CA ILE A 36 8.53 -18.87 4.59
C ILE A 36 7.90 -20.25 4.81
N PRO A 37 8.64 -21.35 4.61
CA PRO A 37 8.15 -22.68 4.97
C PRO A 37 7.66 -22.70 6.42
N THR A 38 6.46 -23.22 6.66
CA THR A 38 5.84 -23.16 7.98
C THR A 38 6.62 -23.94 9.03
N GLU A 39 7.29 -25.03 8.64
CA GLU A 39 8.16 -25.81 9.54
C GLU A 39 9.26 -24.94 10.17
N GLN A 40 9.81 -23.98 9.40
CA GLN A 40 10.87 -23.10 9.90
C GLN A 40 10.44 -22.27 11.12
N MET A 41 9.14 -21.98 11.24
CA MET A 41 8.57 -21.23 12.35
C MET A 41 8.64 -21.98 13.69
N PHE A 42 8.81 -23.31 13.66
CA PHE A 42 8.87 -24.15 14.86
C PHE A 42 10.30 -24.43 15.34
N HIS A 43 11.34 -24.00 14.62
CA HIS A 43 12.72 -24.15 15.08
C HIS A 43 13.00 -23.27 16.31
N LEU A 44 13.73 -23.79 17.30
CA LEU A 44 14.07 -23.09 18.56
C LEU A 44 14.73 -21.71 18.36
N GLY A 45 15.46 -21.52 17.27
CA GLY A 45 16.14 -20.27 16.93
C GLY A 45 15.35 -19.35 15.99
N PHE A 46 14.09 -19.68 15.68
CA PHE A 46 13.31 -18.93 14.71
C PHE A 46 13.12 -17.48 15.14
N LYS A 47 13.40 -16.57 14.20
CA LYS A 47 13.11 -15.14 14.35
C LYS A 47 12.16 -14.74 13.22
N PRO A 48 10.99 -14.17 13.53
CA PRO A 48 10.08 -13.66 12.51
C PRO A 48 10.83 -12.72 11.56
N PRO A 49 10.75 -12.94 10.24
CA PRO A 49 11.42 -12.05 9.29
C PRO A 49 10.78 -10.66 9.37
N GLY A 50 11.62 -9.63 9.55
CA GLY A 50 11.21 -8.25 9.35
C GLY A 50 11.04 -7.90 7.86
N THR A 51 10.82 -6.62 7.56
CA THR A 51 10.85 -6.13 6.18
C THR A 51 12.22 -6.39 5.55
N ARG A 52 12.24 -7.01 4.37
CA ARG A 52 13.47 -7.16 3.58
C ARG A 52 13.47 -6.09 2.49
N MET A 53 14.48 -5.23 2.49
CA MET A 53 14.71 -4.29 1.39
C MET A 53 15.89 -4.79 0.56
N ALA A 54 15.66 -5.05 -0.72
CA ALA A 54 16.72 -5.28 -1.69
C ALA A 54 16.85 -4.01 -2.54
N LYS A 55 18.04 -3.41 -2.56
CA LYS A 55 18.36 -2.25 -3.39
C LYS A 55 19.18 -2.70 -4.59
N GLY A 56 18.81 -2.27 -5.79
CA GLY A 56 19.44 -2.67 -7.05
C GLY A 56 18.97 -1.81 -8.23
N LEU A 57 19.08 -2.31 -9.46
CA LEU A 57 18.46 -1.68 -10.65
C LEU A 57 16.92 -1.68 -10.58
N GLU A 58 16.36 -2.59 -9.77
CA GLU A 58 14.95 -2.64 -9.40
C GLU A 58 14.88 -2.63 -7.87
N ASP A 59 14.37 -1.54 -7.28
CA ASP A 59 14.19 -1.46 -5.84
C ASP A 59 13.00 -2.34 -5.42
N GLU A 60 13.25 -3.36 -4.60
CA GLU A 60 12.23 -4.31 -4.17
C GLU A 60 12.08 -4.30 -2.64
N THR A 61 10.86 -4.01 -2.18
CA THR A 61 10.48 -4.18 -0.77
C THR A 61 9.68 -5.46 -0.61
N SER A 62 10.16 -6.36 0.25
CA SER A 62 9.58 -7.67 0.46
C SER A 62 9.00 -7.84 1.86
N TRP A 63 7.83 -8.45 1.94
CA TRP A 63 7.13 -8.76 3.18
C TRP A 63 6.80 -10.25 3.25
N GLU A 64 7.02 -10.83 4.43
CA GLU A 64 6.42 -12.12 4.74
C GLU A 64 4.89 -11.93 4.90
N VAL A 65 4.10 -12.91 4.47
CA VAL A 65 2.63 -12.79 4.37
C VAL A 65 1.94 -12.41 5.68
N ALA A 66 2.40 -12.90 6.84
CA ALA A 66 1.76 -12.58 8.11
C ALA A 66 2.00 -11.11 8.53
N PRO A 67 3.24 -10.58 8.58
CA PRO A 67 3.47 -9.14 8.76
C PRO A 67 2.76 -8.25 7.72
N PHE A 68 2.68 -8.67 6.46
CA PHE A 68 1.92 -7.97 5.42
C PHE A 68 0.44 -7.86 5.80
N LEU A 69 -0.20 -8.98 6.12
CA LEU A 69 -1.61 -9.03 6.53
C LEU A 69 -1.85 -8.26 7.83
N THR A 70 -0.94 -8.30 8.80
CA THR A 70 -1.02 -7.50 10.02
C THR A 70 -1.05 -6.00 9.72
N LEU A 71 -0.22 -5.52 8.79
CA LEU A 71 -0.26 -4.12 8.38
C LEU A 71 -1.51 -3.81 7.55
N ALA A 72 -1.94 -4.72 6.69
CA ALA A 72 -3.13 -4.56 5.87
C ALA A 72 -4.42 -4.50 6.71
N THR A 73 -4.57 -5.34 7.74
CA THR A 73 -5.70 -5.29 8.70
C THR A 73 -5.65 -4.04 9.59
N ASN A 74 -4.48 -3.42 9.72
CA ASN A 74 -4.30 -2.09 10.29
C ASN A 74 -4.49 -0.96 9.27
N CYS A 75 -5.06 -1.26 8.10
CA CYS A 75 -5.37 -0.33 7.02
C CYS A 75 -4.16 0.48 6.52
N HIS A 76 -2.94 -0.08 6.61
CA HIS A 76 -1.75 0.62 6.17
C HIS A 76 -1.84 0.93 4.66
N PRO A 77 -1.79 2.22 4.23
CA PRO A 77 -2.11 2.59 2.84
C PRO A 77 -1.30 1.83 1.80
N LEU A 78 0.02 1.72 2.02
CA LEU A 78 0.89 1.03 1.09
C LEU A 78 0.58 -0.48 0.98
N MET A 79 0.08 -1.13 2.04
CA MET A 79 -0.24 -2.56 1.95
C MET A 79 -1.52 -2.75 1.15
N LEU A 80 -2.56 -1.95 1.41
CA LEU A 80 -3.81 -2.00 0.67
C LEU A 80 -3.61 -1.67 -0.82
N GLU A 81 -2.80 -0.65 -1.14
CA GLU A 81 -2.43 -0.31 -2.52
C GLU A 81 -1.77 -1.48 -3.26
N SER A 82 -1.06 -2.37 -2.55
CA SER A 82 -0.40 -3.53 -3.17
C SER A 82 -1.38 -4.54 -3.74
N LEU A 83 -2.58 -4.62 -3.18
CA LEU A 83 -3.60 -5.58 -3.57
C LEU A 83 -4.30 -5.19 -4.88
N VAL A 84 -4.29 -3.90 -5.22
CA VAL A 84 -4.85 -3.36 -6.46
C VAL A 84 -3.79 -3.00 -7.50
N ALA A 85 -2.51 -3.22 -7.18
CA ALA A 85 -1.40 -2.85 -8.02
C ALA A 85 -1.28 -3.74 -9.27
N PRO A 86 -0.66 -3.25 -10.37
CA PRO A 86 -0.34 -4.07 -11.53
C PRO A 86 0.50 -5.30 -11.14
N VAL A 87 0.01 -6.48 -11.49
CA VAL A 87 0.68 -7.76 -11.20
C VAL A 87 1.89 -7.93 -12.10
N VAL A 88 3.01 -8.28 -11.50
CA VAL A 88 4.23 -8.71 -12.20
C VAL A 88 4.34 -10.24 -12.14
N ALA A 89 4.03 -10.82 -10.96
CA ALA A 89 3.89 -12.25 -10.78
C ALA A 89 2.89 -12.53 -9.65
N ALA A 90 2.04 -13.53 -9.82
CA ALA A 90 1.16 -14.04 -8.77
C ALA A 90 0.96 -15.54 -8.97
N ASP A 91 0.98 -16.28 -7.87
CA ASP A 91 0.48 -17.65 -7.83
C ASP A 91 -0.98 -17.65 -7.33
N PRO A 92 -1.66 -18.82 -7.23
CA PRO A 92 -3.04 -18.86 -6.74
C PRO A 92 -3.22 -18.26 -5.34
N TRP A 93 -2.22 -18.34 -4.45
CA TRP A 93 -2.28 -17.69 -3.13
C TRP A 93 -2.14 -16.17 -3.27
N GLY A 94 -1.30 -15.69 -4.18
CA GLY A 94 -1.17 -14.27 -4.50
C GLY A 94 -2.45 -13.65 -5.07
N GLU A 95 -3.16 -14.37 -5.94
CA GLU A 95 -4.45 -13.92 -6.45
C GLU A 95 -5.51 -13.87 -5.34
N GLU A 96 -5.62 -14.94 -4.54
CA GLU A 96 -6.54 -14.98 -3.39
C GLU A 96 -6.21 -13.87 -2.36
N LEU A 97 -4.93 -13.57 -2.12
CA LEU A 97 -4.50 -12.46 -1.26
C LEU A 97 -5.08 -11.11 -1.73
N ARG A 98 -5.11 -10.86 -3.05
CA ARG A 98 -5.64 -9.61 -3.62
C ARG A 98 -7.13 -9.49 -3.41
N GLU A 99 -7.85 -10.60 -3.50
CA GLU A 99 -9.29 -10.68 -3.28
C GLU A 99 -9.69 -10.39 -1.82
N LEU A 100 -8.74 -10.42 -0.87
CA LEU A 100 -9.00 -10.08 0.53
C LEU A 100 -9.23 -8.59 0.78
N LEU A 101 -9.01 -7.69 -0.20
CA LEU A 101 -9.16 -6.24 0.03
C LEU A 101 -10.46 -5.87 0.77
N PRO A 102 -11.67 -6.33 0.37
CA PRO A 102 -12.90 -5.98 1.06
C PRO A 102 -13.01 -6.56 2.48
N ALA A 103 -12.19 -7.55 2.85
CA ALA A 103 -12.22 -8.14 4.18
C ALA A 103 -11.28 -7.43 5.17
N LEU A 104 -10.32 -6.65 4.68
CA LEU A 104 -9.17 -6.18 5.46
C LEU A 104 -9.41 -4.90 6.27
N TRP A 105 -10.28 -4.00 5.81
CA TRP A 105 -10.31 -2.62 6.32
C TRP A 105 -11.63 -2.27 7.00
N SER A 106 -11.55 -1.43 8.04
CA SER A 106 -12.72 -0.79 8.62
C SER A 106 -12.70 0.70 8.32
N PRO A 107 -13.87 1.36 8.14
CA PRO A 107 -13.91 2.79 7.80
C PRO A 107 -13.12 3.68 8.77
N HIS A 108 -13.34 3.51 10.08
CA HIS A 108 -12.66 4.31 11.09
C HIS A 108 -11.14 4.06 11.15
N ARG A 109 -10.71 2.79 11.04
CA ARG A 109 -9.28 2.49 11.07
C ARG A 109 -8.56 2.95 9.80
N ALA A 110 -9.22 2.82 8.64
CA ALA A 110 -8.72 3.37 7.39
C ALA A 110 -8.57 4.89 7.50
N TYR A 111 -9.57 5.58 8.02
CA TYR A 111 -9.52 7.02 8.25
C TYR A 111 -8.29 7.44 9.09
N GLU A 112 -8.10 6.83 10.26
CA GLU A 112 -6.98 7.12 11.16
C GLU A 112 -5.61 6.81 10.51
N ALA A 113 -5.48 5.62 9.89
CA ALA A 113 -4.22 5.18 9.30
C ALA A 113 -3.81 6.06 8.11
N TYR A 114 -4.76 6.42 7.25
CA TYR A 114 -4.50 7.26 6.08
C TYR A 114 -4.20 8.70 6.47
N LEU A 115 -4.92 9.30 7.42
CA LEU A 115 -4.60 10.64 7.95
C LEU A 115 -3.24 10.68 8.65
N GLY A 116 -2.91 9.65 9.43
CA GLY A 116 -1.60 9.52 10.06
C GLY A 116 -0.48 9.44 9.02
N TYR A 117 -0.67 8.64 7.96
CA TYR A 117 0.28 8.55 6.86
C TYR A 117 0.39 9.87 6.09
N ALA A 118 -0.74 10.50 5.75
CA ALA A 118 -0.82 11.79 5.07
C ALA A 118 -0.07 12.88 5.86
N SER A 119 -0.28 12.96 7.17
CA SER A 119 0.43 13.88 8.08
C SER A 119 1.95 13.65 8.05
N ASN A 120 2.40 12.39 8.02
CA ASN A 120 3.83 12.07 7.85
C ASN A 120 4.37 12.54 6.49
N GLN A 121 3.60 12.41 5.40
CA GLN A 121 4.01 12.93 4.09
C GLN A 121 4.03 14.47 4.06
N ARG A 122 3.04 15.12 4.68
CA ARG A 122 3.01 16.58 4.86
C ARG A 122 4.26 17.09 5.56
N ARG A 123 4.67 16.46 6.67
CA ARG A 123 5.91 16.82 7.37
C ARG A 123 7.13 16.72 6.45
N LYS A 124 7.31 15.60 5.76
CA LYS A 124 8.44 15.40 4.82
C LYS A 124 8.42 16.39 3.65
N PHE A 125 7.22 16.77 3.18
CA PHE A 125 7.03 17.79 2.17
C PHE A 125 7.52 19.16 2.64
N LEU A 126 7.07 19.62 3.81
CA LEU A 126 7.43 20.92 4.37
C LEU A 126 8.91 20.99 4.77
N ASP A 127 9.44 19.89 5.32
CA ASP A 127 10.86 19.76 5.70
C ASP A 127 11.79 19.58 4.48
N LYS A 128 11.22 19.50 3.27
CA LYS A 128 11.94 19.24 2.00
C LYS A 128 12.86 18.01 2.10
N LYS A 129 12.39 16.96 2.77
CA LYS A 129 13.17 15.74 3.03
C LYS A 129 13.80 15.21 1.74
N ASP A 130 15.05 14.77 1.82
CA ASP A 130 15.87 14.26 0.71
C ASP A 130 15.94 15.20 -0.52
N GLY A 131 15.65 16.50 -0.37
CA GLY A 131 15.58 17.46 -1.48
C GLY A 131 14.44 17.20 -2.47
N ARG A 132 13.43 16.40 -2.11
CA ARG A 132 12.35 15.95 -3.02
C ARG A 132 10.94 16.32 -2.51
N PRO A 133 10.61 17.61 -2.28
CA PRO A 133 9.33 18.02 -1.73
C PRO A 133 8.13 17.59 -2.59
N ALA A 134 8.24 17.66 -3.93
CA ALA A 134 7.16 17.28 -4.85
C ALA A 134 6.74 15.80 -4.69
N LYS A 135 7.69 14.89 -4.44
CA LYS A 135 7.40 13.48 -4.15
C LYS A 135 6.49 13.32 -2.94
N TYR A 136 6.78 14.08 -1.88
CA TYR A 136 6.04 14.02 -0.62
C TYR A 136 4.70 14.77 -0.71
N ALA A 137 4.61 15.86 -1.46
CA ALA A 137 3.36 16.56 -1.75
C ALA A 137 2.37 15.68 -2.52
N VAL A 138 2.84 14.99 -3.58
CA VAL A 138 2.03 14.03 -4.34
C VAL A 138 1.55 12.90 -3.43
N ALA A 139 2.46 12.32 -2.63
CA ALA A 139 2.08 11.25 -1.71
C ALA A 139 1.07 11.70 -0.65
N TYR A 140 1.18 12.94 -0.17
CA TYR A 140 0.26 13.54 0.79
C TYR A 140 -1.17 13.60 0.24
N LEU A 141 -1.37 14.25 -0.91
CA LEU A 141 -2.69 14.40 -1.52
C LEU A 141 -3.25 13.08 -2.04
N ARG A 142 -2.42 12.27 -2.71
CA ARG A 142 -2.84 10.95 -3.19
C ARG A 142 -3.37 10.07 -2.06
N THR A 143 -2.74 10.10 -0.89
CA THR A 143 -3.21 9.28 0.25
C THR A 143 -4.61 9.70 0.67
N LEU A 144 -4.88 11.00 0.78
CA LEU A 144 -6.22 11.49 1.17
C LEU A 144 -7.27 11.17 0.09
N TYR A 145 -6.91 11.30 -1.18
CA TYR A 145 -7.80 10.92 -2.28
C TYR A 145 -8.11 9.42 -2.28
N ASN A 146 -7.11 8.57 -2.09
CA ASN A 146 -7.29 7.12 -1.98
C ASN A 146 -8.21 6.75 -0.80
N LEU A 147 -8.13 7.48 0.33
CA LEU A 147 -9.07 7.30 1.43
C LEU A 147 -10.50 7.66 1.02
N CYS A 148 -10.70 8.73 0.24
CA CYS A 148 -12.02 9.07 -0.30
C CYS A 148 -12.57 7.94 -1.17
N GLU A 149 -11.78 7.42 -2.11
CA GLU A 149 -12.22 6.29 -2.96
C GLU A 149 -12.57 5.05 -2.13
N LEU A 150 -11.74 4.72 -1.13
CA LEU A 150 -11.99 3.57 -0.27
C LEU A 150 -13.28 3.73 0.53
N LEU A 151 -13.51 4.91 1.12
CA LEU A 151 -14.72 5.16 1.92
C LEU A 151 -15.99 5.26 1.07
N GLU A 152 -15.89 5.73 -0.17
CA GLU A 152 -17.03 5.93 -1.08
C GLU A 152 -17.38 4.68 -1.87
N PHE A 153 -16.38 3.97 -2.41
CA PHE A 153 -16.58 2.87 -3.34
C PHE A 153 -16.10 1.51 -2.81
N GLY A 154 -15.36 1.49 -1.70
CA GLY A 154 -14.72 0.28 -1.19
C GLY A 154 -13.60 -0.25 -2.11
N ALA A 155 -13.08 0.60 -2.98
CA ALA A 155 -12.05 0.28 -3.97
C ALA A 155 -10.96 1.36 -4.01
N LEU A 156 -9.82 1.05 -4.62
CA LEU A 156 -8.68 1.94 -4.77
C LEU A 156 -8.23 1.98 -6.23
N THR A 157 -8.05 3.18 -6.78
CA THR A 157 -7.46 3.36 -8.11
C THR A 157 -5.97 3.68 -7.97
N LEU A 158 -5.10 2.70 -8.23
CA LEU A 158 -3.66 2.92 -8.03
C LEU A 158 -3.06 3.90 -9.07
N ARG A 159 -3.50 3.79 -10.33
CA ARG A 159 -3.06 4.67 -11.40
C ARG A 159 -3.79 6.01 -11.29
N VAL A 160 -3.20 6.95 -10.55
CA VAL A 160 -3.85 8.22 -10.21
C VAL A 160 -4.16 9.10 -11.42
N LEU A 161 -3.48 8.91 -12.56
CA LEU A 161 -3.81 9.65 -13.78
C LEU A 161 -5.21 9.32 -14.31
N ASP A 162 -5.77 8.18 -13.93
CA ASP A 162 -7.09 7.75 -14.35
C ASP A 162 -8.18 8.27 -13.39
N THR A 163 -7.81 9.05 -12.37
CA THR A 163 -8.74 9.64 -11.39
C THR A 163 -8.88 11.15 -11.58
N PRO A 164 -9.98 11.75 -11.11
CA PRO A 164 -10.18 13.20 -11.09
C PRO A 164 -9.01 14.04 -10.52
N ILE A 165 -8.25 13.54 -9.54
CA ILE A 165 -7.11 14.27 -8.95
C ILE A 165 -5.82 14.14 -9.78
N GLY A 166 -5.78 13.26 -10.77
CA GLY A 166 -4.58 12.89 -11.52
C GLY A 166 -3.83 14.07 -12.12
N ARG A 167 -4.56 15.00 -12.76
CA ARG A 167 -3.95 16.20 -13.35
C ARG A 167 -3.31 17.10 -12.30
N THR A 168 -4.01 17.34 -11.19
CA THR A 168 -3.49 18.11 -10.05
C THR A 168 -2.21 17.50 -9.50
N LEU A 169 -2.16 16.17 -9.34
CA LEU A 169 -0.96 15.47 -8.86
C LEU A 169 0.20 15.57 -9.86
N ALA A 170 -0.08 15.53 -11.17
CA ALA A 170 0.94 15.73 -12.20
C ALA A 170 1.51 17.16 -12.16
N ASP A 171 0.65 18.18 -12.01
CA ASP A 171 1.06 19.59 -11.92
C ASP A 171 1.89 19.85 -10.63
N ILE A 172 1.54 19.22 -9.51
CA ILE A 172 2.36 19.25 -8.27
C ILE A 172 3.72 18.59 -8.51
N LYS A 173 3.76 17.42 -9.17
CA LYS A 173 5.01 16.74 -9.49
C LYS A 173 5.91 17.62 -10.37
N GLY A 174 5.31 18.36 -11.31
CA GLY A 174 5.98 19.31 -12.19
C GLY A 174 6.40 20.63 -11.52
N GLY A 175 6.04 20.85 -10.25
CA GLY A 175 6.38 22.08 -9.52
C GLY A 175 5.52 23.30 -9.87
N ALA A 176 4.36 23.09 -10.53
CA ALA A 176 3.47 24.16 -10.95
C ALA A 176 2.57 24.70 -9.81
N ILE A 177 2.49 24.00 -8.68
CA ILE A 177 1.61 24.34 -7.55
C ILE A 177 2.43 24.80 -6.35
N ARG A 178 2.06 25.94 -5.74
CA ARG A 178 2.75 26.46 -4.54
C ARG A 178 2.41 25.62 -3.32
N ALA A 179 3.28 25.67 -2.31
CA ALA A 179 3.10 24.86 -1.11
C ALA A 179 1.78 25.16 -0.36
N GLY A 180 1.35 26.42 -0.30
CA GLY A 180 0.06 26.79 0.31
C GLY A 180 -1.12 26.12 -0.40
N GLU A 181 -1.13 26.11 -1.72
CA GLU A 181 -2.19 25.47 -2.52
C GLU A 181 -2.23 23.95 -2.31
N VAL A 182 -1.07 23.30 -2.13
CA VAL A 182 -1.02 21.87 -1.76
C VAL A 182 -1.66 21.62 -0.40
N ILE A 183 -1.48 22.53 0.56
CA ILE A 183 -2.11 22.44 1.89
C ILE A 183 -3.62 22.64 1.77
N ASP A 184 -4.07 23.69 1.08
CA ASP A 184 -5.50 23.99 0.92
C ASP A 184 -6.25 22.82 0.26
N LEU A 185 -5.66 22.22 -0.79
CA LEU A 185 -6.21 21.03 -1.42
C LEU A 185 -6.28 19.84 -0.47
N ALA A 186 -5.27 19.67 0.39
CA ALA A 186 -5.23 18.55 1.30
C ALA A 186 -6.24 18.70 2.45
N ASP A 187 -6.44 19.92 2.94
CA ASP A 187 -7.47 20.22 3.92
C ASP A 187 -8.86 19.95 3.32
N TYR A 188 -9.11 20.36 2.07
CA TYR A 188 -10.32 20.00 1.34
C TYR A 188 -10.55 18.48 1.29
N TRP A 189 -9.55 17.70 0.87
CA TRP A 189 -9.70 16.24 0.79
C TRP A 189 -9.85 15.58 2.17
N ALA A 190 -9.25 16.12 3.22
CA ALA A 190 -9.45 15.62 4.59
C ALA A 190 -10.90 15.86 5.08
N GLU A 191 -11.49 17.01 4.76
CA GLU A 191 -12.91 17.27 5.02
C GLU A 191 -13.82 16.31 4.23
N GLU A 192 -13.48 16.06 2.96
CA GLU A 192 -14.19 15.10 2.12
C GLU A 192 -14.10 13.65 2.64
N CYS A 193 -12.96 13.26 3.20
CA CYS A 193 -12.80 11.99 3.91
C CYS A 193 -13.74 11.91 5.13
N THR A 194 -13.85 13.00 5.89
CA THR A 194 -14.71 13.07 7.08
C THR A 194 -16.19 12.86 6.70
N LYS A 195 -16.64 13.53 5.63
CA LYS A 195 -18.01 13.38 5.12
C LYS A 195 -18.29 11.95 4.67
N ARG A 196 -17.36 11.34 3.91
CA ARG A 196 -17.48 9.96 3.43
C ARG A 196 -17.44 8.93 4.54
N LEU A 197 -16.62 9.15 5.58
CA LEU A 197 -16.58 8.29 6.76
C LEU A 197 -17.97 8.22 7.42
N ALA A 198 -18.65 9.35 7.58
CA ALA A 198 -19.98 9.40 8.18
C ALA A 198 -21.05 8.63 7.35
N ALA A 199 -20.87 8.55 6.03
CA ALA A 199 -21.76 7.84 5.11
C ALA A 199 -21.39 6.36 4.93
N CYS A 200 -20.13 5.98 5.18
CA CYS A 200 -19.63 4.63 4.93
C CYS A 200 -20.30 3.60 5.88
N ARG A 201 -20.68 2.45 5.33
CA ARG A 201 -21.30 1.32 6.07
C ARG A 201 -20.54 0.01 5.85
N HIS A 202 -19.30 0.11 5.38
CA HIS A 202 -18.48 -1.06 5.13
C HIS A 202 -18.12 -1.78 6.43
N GLU A 203 -18.19 -3.11 6.42
CA GLU A 203 -17.82 -3.97 7.54
C GLU A 203 -16.67 -4.90 7.11
N PRO A 204 -15.53 -4.90 7.83
CA PRO A 204 -14.44 -5.84 7.55
C PRO A 204 -14.86 -7.28 7.89
N ASN A 205 -14.15 -8.24 7.31
CA ASN A 205 -14.28 -9.65 7.67
C ASN A 205 -12.92 -10.23 8.09
N PRO A 206 -12.46 -9.95 9.34
CA PRO A 206 -11.16 -10.43 9.81
C PRO A 206 -11.08 -11.96 9.83
N LYS A 207 -12.22 -12.66 9.99
CA LYS A 207 -12.25 -14.13 9.96
C LYS A 207 -11.78 -14.66 8.60
N THR A 208 -12.20 -14.08 7.49
CA THR A 208 -11.75 -14.50 6.15
C THR A 208 -10.24 -14.33 5.98
N VAL A 209 -9.67 -13.26 6.55
CA VAL A 209 -8.23 -13.01 6.53
C VAL A 209 -7.46 -14.05 7.35
N ASP A 210 -7.96 -14.38 8.55
CA ASP A 210 -7.37 -15.41 9.41
C ASP A 210 -7.49 -16.81 8.78
N ASP A 211 -8.66 -17.15 8.23
CA ASP A 211 -8.89 -18.43 7.54
C ASP A 211 -7.93 -18.60 6.34
N TYR A 212 -7.71 -17.53 5.57
CA TYR A 212 -6.72 -17.49 4.49
C TYR A 212 -5.31 -17.79 5.02
N LEU A 213 -4.87 -17.07 6.06
CA LEU A 213 -3.53 -17.25 6.61
C LEU A 213 -3.34 -18.67 7.16
N ILE A 214 -4.35 -19.23 7.86
CA ILE A 214 -4.30 -20.60 8.39
C ILE A 214 -4.17 -21.63 7.25
N ARG A 215 -4.98 -21.50 6.19
CA ARG A 215 -4.92 -22.41 5.04
C ARG A 215 -3.56 -22.35 4.36
N LEU A 216 -3.05 -21.14 4.12
CA LEU A 216 -1.74 -20.93 3.55
C LEU A 216 -0.67 -21.58 4.44
N ARG A 217 -0.66 -21.34 5.75
CA ARG A 217 0.31 -21.97 6.66
C ARG A 217 0.27 -23.48 6.64
N ARG A 218 -0.92 -24.09 6.53
CA ARG A 218 -1.04 -25.54 6.40
C ARG A 218 -0.48 -26.04 5.07
N ALA A 219 -0.70 -25.33 3.98
CA ALA A 219 -0.19 -25.71 2.65
C ALA A 219 1.34 -25.62 2.54
N PHE A 220 1.95 -24.71 3.30
CA PHE A 220 3.42 -24.54 3.38
C PHE A 220 4.06 -25.27 4.56
N LEU A 221 3.30 -26.10 5.28
CA LEU A 221 3.84 -27.04 6.27
C LEU A 221 4.28 -28.30 5.54
N GLN A 222 5.57 -28.37 5.21
CA GLN A 222 6.22 -29.54 4.62
C GLN A 222 7.17 -30.15 5.63
#